data_AF-A0A1V5QEJ6-F1
#
_entry.id   AF-A0A1V5QEJ6-F1
#
_cell.length_a   1.000
_cell.length_b   1.000
_cell.length_c   1.000
_cell.angle_alpha   90.00
_cell.angle_beta   90.00
_cell.angle_gamma   90.00
#
_symmetry.space_group_name_H-M   'P 1'
#
loop_
_entity.id
_entity.type
_entity.pdbx_description
1 polymer ?
#
loop_
_entity_poly.entity_id
_entity_poly.type
_entity_poly.pdbx_seq_one_letter_code
_entity_poly.pdbx_strand_id
1 'polypeptide(L)'
;MAMRVYFTNSVSADPVSEGNLTNPIFFQINPDLDPDEEKTLFLANERATLASDIDASAVNVPLVEAGRFADGDYLVIGQEIVKVLSGGGTTNLTVARAQTGSIAAAHTNGDIVYSGYDYSDISVAYQDTEGTDESTWTRLVWAGGDLDLVEDGNAITAQDKAYNEVLEFRMRMTVPNTEPVHYKHDLVLRATAVETQAIPY
;
A
#
# COMPACT_ATOMS: atom_id res chain seq x y z
N MET A 1 -6.65 -0.66 -8.35
CA MET A 1 -6.37 -1.23 -7.03
C MET A 1 -5.83 -0.11 -6.17
N ALA A 2 -6.46 0.13 -5.01
CA ALA A 2 -6.08 1.21 -4.11
C ALA A 2 -5.15 0.75 -2.96
N MET A 3 -4.80 -0.53 -2.92
CA MET A 3 -3.79 -1.08 -2.02
C MET A 3 -2.39 -0.78 -2.52
N ARG A 4 -1.50 -0.35 -1.63
CA ARG A 4 -0.11 -0.01 -1.95
C ARG A 4 0.85 -0.49 -0.87
N VAL A 5 2.12 -0.59 -1.26
CA VAL A 5 3.24 -0.90 -0.37
C VAL A 5 3.95 0.40 0.02
N TYR A 6 4.37 0.56 1.27
CA TYR A 6 5.00 1.75 1.82
C TYR A 6 6.26 1.41 2.63
N PHE A 7 7.22 2.33 2.65
CA PHE A 7 8.41 2.23 3.51
C PHE A 7 8.14 2.55 4.98
N THR A 8 7.04 3.26 5.27
CA THR A 8 6.69 3.70 6.62
C THR A 8 5.26 3.32 6.95
N ASN A 9 5.00 3.12 8.25
CA ASN A 9 3.66 2.88 8.78
C ASN A 9 2.74 4.12 8.68
N SER A 10 3.27 5.28 8.26
CA SER A 10 2.51 6.50 8.08
C SER A 10 1.73 6.54 6.76
N VAL A 11 1.99 5.63 5.80
CA VAL A 11 1.12 5.30 4.64
C VAL A 11 0.70 6.53 3.78
N SER A 12 1.35 7.69 3.93
CA SER A 12 0.89 8.95 3.32
C SER A 12 1.92 9.68 2.44
N ALA A 13 3.20 9.31 2.51
CA ALA A 13 4.25 10.06 1.80
C ALA A 13 4.84 9.30 0.60
N ASP A 14 5.23 8.03 0.76
CA ASP A 14 6.11 7.38 -0.22
C ASP A 14 5.79 5.89 -0.42
N PRO A 15 4.80 5.56 -1.27
CA PRO A 15 4.60 4.18 -1.66
C PRO A 15 5.73 3.70 -2.58
N VAL A 16 6.08 2.44 -2.44
CA VAL A 16 6.99 1.70 -3.32
C VAL A 16 6.45 1.71 -4.77
N SER A 17 7.37 1.73 -5.73
CA SER A 17 7.09 1.64 -7.17
C SER A 17 6.29 0.38 -7.53
N GLU A 18 5.14 0.58 -8.18
CA GLU A 18 4.27 -0.45 -8.76
C GLU A 18 4.57 -0.68 -10.26
N GLY A 19 5.85 -0.79 -10.63
CA GLY A 19 6.26 -1.15 -11.99
C GLY A 19 6.52 0.01 -12.97
N ASN A 20 6.56 1.26 -12.51
CA ASN A 20 7.02 2.41 -13.33
C ASN A 20 8.39 2.96 -12.89
N LEU A 21 9.05 2.28 -11.95
CA LEU A 21 10.37 2.59 -11.39
C LEU A 21 10.52 4.02 -10.85
N THR A 22 9.43 4.72 -10.54
CA THR A 22 9.50 6.10 -10.03
C THR A 22 9.91 6.16 -8.55
N ASN A 23 9.69 5.06 -7.80
CA ASN A 23 10.16 4.89 -6.42
C ASN A 23 10.61 3.44 -6.13
N PRO A 24 11.67 2.94 -6.79
CA PRO A 24 12.05 1.54 -6.72
C PRO A 24 12.64 1.21 -5.33
N ILE A 25 12.60 -0.08 -4.97
CA ILE A 25 13.28 -0.56 -3.77
C ILE A 25 14.76 -0.73 -4.10
N PHE A 26 15.62 -0.05 -3.34
CA PHE A 26 17.05 -0.14 -3.50
C PHE A 26 17.66 -1.05 -2.43
N PHE A 27 18.48 -2.00 -2.87
CA PHE A 27 19.34 -2.79 -1.99
C PHE A 27 20.80 -2.35 -2.14
N GLN A 28 21.41 -1.91 -1.04
CA GLN A 28 22.82 -1.63 -0.87
C GLN A 28 23.48 -2.78 -0.09
N ILE A 29 23.87 -3.84 -0.80
CA ILE A 29 24.51 -5.02 -0.21
C ILE A 29 26.03 -4.92 -0.35
N ASN A 30 26.77 -5.31 0.68
CA ASN A 30 28.24 -5.39 0.64
C ASN A 30 28.69 -6.76 1.21
N PRO A 31 28.99 -7.77 0.39
CA PRO A 31 29.25 -9.13 0.84
C PRO A 31 30.54 -9.28 1.65
N ASP A 32 31.45 -8.30 1.60
CA ASP A 32 32.67 -8.30 2.42
C ASP A 32 32.37 -8.00 3.91
N LEU A 33 31.15 -7.52 4.21
CA LEU A 33 30.69 -7.19 5.56
C LEU A 33 29.32 -7.82 5.91
N ASP A 34 28.40 -7.92 4.94
CA ASP A 34 27.09 -8.55 5.04
C ASP A 34 26.50 -8.87 3.64
N PRO A 35 26.32 -10.15 3.25
CA PRO A 35 25.71 -10.53 1.96
C PRO A 35 24.18 -10.35 1.93
N ASP A 36 23.58 -9.98 3.07
CA ASP A 36 22.14 -9.83 3.23
C ASP A 36 21.75 -8.37 3.46
N GLU A 37 20.61 -7.97 2.92
CA GLU A 37 19.94 -6.75 3.36
C GLU A 37 18.44 -7.00 3.57
N GLU A 38 17.97 -6.58 4.74
CA GLU A 38 16.56 -6.66 5.12
C GLU A 38 15.87 -5.30 5.12
N LYS A 39 14.59 -5.29 4.77
CA LYS A 39 13.72 -4.12 4.93
C LYS A 39 12.36 -4.53 5.47
N THR A 40 11.78 -3.64 6.27
CA THR A 40 10.39 -3.71 6.70
C THR A 40 9.55 -2.80 5.82
N LEU A 41 8.43 -3.31 5.32
CA LEU A 41 7.48 -2.62 4.48
C LEU A 41 6.05 -2.83 4.99
N PHE A 42 5.15 -1.96 4.54
CA PHE A 42 3.77 -1.91 4.99
C PHE A 42 2.83 -1.95 3.79
N LEU A 43 1.85 -2.84 3.81
CA LEU A 43 0.79 -2.94 2.81
C LEU A 43 -0.50 -2.34 3.39
N ALA A 44 -1.02 -1.31 2.73
CA ALA A 44 -2.14 -0.53 3.24
C ALA A 44 -2.98 0.07 2.10
N ASN A 45 -4.18 0.53 2.43
CA ASN A 45 -5.01 1.28 1.50
C ASN A 45 -4.45 2.69 1.33
N GLU A 46 -4.64 3.25 0.13
CA GLU A 46 -4.50 4.68 -0.12
C GLU A 46 -5.33 5.46 0.91
N ARG A 47 -4.73 6.49 1.52
CA ARG A 47 -5.39 7.32 2.50
C ARG A 47 -4.93 8.78 2.42
N ALA A 48 -5.74 9.67 2.96
CA ALA A 48 -5.40 11.07 3.18
C ALA A 48 -5.98 11.55 4.52
N THR A 49 -5.71 12.80 4.89
CA THR A 49 -6.26 13.44 6.10
C THR A 49 -7.21 14.58 5.73
N LEU A 50 -8.36 14.69 6.42
CA LEU A 50 -9.23 15.85 6.29
C LEU A 50 -8.50 17.13 6.73
N ALA A 51 -8.57 18.18 5.91
CA ALA A 51 -7.96 19.48 6.21
C ALA A 51 -8.85 20.43 7.02
N SER A 52 -10.15 20.13 7.13
CA SER A 52 -11.09 20.89 7.95
C SER A 52 -12.30 20.05 8.35
N ASP A 53 -13.03 20.50 9.36
CA ASP A 53 -14.33 19.92 9.72
C ASP A 53 -15.30 19.99 8.52
N ILE A 54 -16.15 18.97 8.40
CA ILE A 54 -17.25 18.93 7.44
C ILE A 54 -18.53 18.48 8.14
N ASP A 55 -19.66 19.10 7.80
CA ASP A 55 -20.97 18.67 8.29
C ASP A 55 -21.57 17.55 7.42
N ALA A 56 -22.72 17.02 7.84
CA ALA A 56 -23.42 15.92 7.15
C ALA A 56 -24.00 16.32 5.77
N SER A 57 -24.07 17.61 5.46
CA SER A 57 -24.54 18.14 4.17
C SER A 57 -23.41 18.56 3.23
N ALA A 58 -22.18 18.64 3.74
CA ALA A 58 -21.01 19.04 2.97
C ALA A 58 -20.76 18.07 1.82
N VAL A 59 -20.72 18.61 0.61
CA VAL A 59 -20.40 17.89 -0.65
C VAL A 59 -18.96 18.11 -1.10
N ASN A 60 -18.22 18.98 -0.41
CA ASN A 60 -16.80 19.21 -0.62
C ASN A 60 -16.01 18.61 0.55
N VAL A 61 -15.01 17.81 0.22
CA VAL A 61 -14.13 17.12 1.17
C VAL A 61 -12.71 17.66 0.95
N PRO A 62 -12.24 18.59 1.81
CA PRO A 62 -10.89 19.12 1.71
C PRO A 62 -9.89 18.17 2.40
N LEU A 63 -8.75 17.94 1.75
CA LEU A 63 -7.68 17.06 2.20
C LEU A 63 -6.38 17.84 2.44
N VAL A 64 -5.56 17.38 3.39
CA VAL A 64 -4.23 17.96 3.66
C VAL A 64 -3.27 17.64 2.51
N GLU A 65 -3.23 16.37 2.12
CA GLU A 65 -2.48 15.84 0.99
C GLU A 65 -3.40 15.42 -0.15
N ALA A 66 -2.90 15.53 -1.39
CA ALA A 66 -3.60 14.98 -2.55
C ALA A 66 -3.45 13.45 -2.50
N GLY A 67 -4.43 12.77 -1.89
CA GLY A 67 -4.51 11.32 -1.97
C GLY A 67 -4.65 10.87 -3.42
N ARG A 68 -4.21 9.65 -3.75
CA ARG A 68 -4.30 9.07 -5.10
C ARG A 68 -5.68 8.50 -5.41
N PHE A 69 -6.71 9.19 -4.93
CA PHE A 69 -8.11 8.88 -5.22
C PHE A 69 -8.45 9.30 -6.65
N ALA A 70 -9.30 8.54 -7.31
CA ALA A 70 -9.83 8.82 -8.64
C ALA A 70 -11.32 9.15 -8.57
N ASP A 71 -11.81 9.84 -9.60
CA ASP A 71 -13.25 10.04 -9.78
C ASP A 71 -13.93 8.68 -9.93
N GLY A 72 -15.02 8.47 -9.19
CA GLY A 72 -15.74 7.21 -9.10
C GLY A 72 -15.35 6.34 -7.90
N ASP A 73 -14.25 6.62 -7.23
CA ASP A 73 -13.82 5.87 -6.04
C ASP A 73 -14.80 6.01 -4.88
N TYR A 74 -14.89 4.95 -4.08
CA TYR A 74 -15.55 4.98 -2.78
C TYR A 74 -14.50 5.18 -1.69
N LEU A 75 -14.78 6.08 -0.76
CA LEU A 75 -13.91 6.42 0.37
C LEU A 75 -14.65 6.19 1.68
N VAL A 76 -13.91 5.86 2.74
CA VAL A 76 -14.45 5.73 4.10
C VAL A 76 -13.89 6.85 4.98
N ILE A 77 -14.79 7.56 5.65
CA ILE A 77 -14.47 8.56 6.67
C ILE A 77 -15.25 8.18 7.94
N GLY A 78 -14.53 7.75 8.99
CA GLY A 78 -15.17 7.14 10.16
C GLY A 78 -15.97 5.89 9.78
N GLN A 79 -17.30 5.98 9.87
CA GLN A 79 -18.26 4.93 9.45
C GLN A 79 -19.04 5.30 8.18
N GLU A 80 -18.76 6.46 7.58
CA GLU A 80 -19.45 6.91 6.38
C GLU A 80 -18.69 6.51 5.13
N ILE A 81 -19.43 5.99 4.14
CA ILE A 81 -18.94 5.77 2.79
C ILE A 81 -19.38 6.93 1.91
N VAL A 82 -18.44 7.54 1.21
CA VAL A 82 -18.68 8.62 0.23
C VAL A 82 -18.17 8.18 -1.14
N LYS A 83 -18.73 8.72 -2.21
CA LYS A 83 -18.27 8.50 -3.59
C LYS A 83 -17.68 9.76 -4.17
N VAL A 84 -16.47 9.69 -4.71
CA VAL A 84 -15.84 10.80 -5.42
C VAL A 84 -16.56 11.03 -6.74
N LEU A 85 -17.12 12.22 -6.93
CA LEU A 85 -17.78 12.64 -8.16
C LEU A 85 -16.83 13.40 -9.09
N SER A 86 -15.94 14.20 -8.51
CA SER A 86 -14.91 14.95 -9.22
C SER A 86 -13.80 15.40 -8.29
N GLY A 87 -12.62 15.69 -8.85
CA GLY A 87 -11.49 16.25 -8.11
C GLY A 87 -10.46 15.21 -7.65
N GLY A 88 -10.56 13.97 -8.14
CA GLY A 88 -9.54 12.94 -7.92
C GLY A 88 -8.13 13.43 -8.22
N GLY A 89 -7.16 13.00 -7.40
CA GLY A 89 -5.77 13.43 -7.46
C GLY A 89 -5.51 14.87 -6.98
N THR A 90 -6.50 15.52 -6.36
CA THR A 90 -6.35 16.88 -5.79
C THR A 90 -6.63 16.89 -4.29
N THR A 91 -6.41 18.04 -3.64
CA THR A 91 -6.71 18.25 -2.22
C THR A 91 -8.16 18.67 -1.94
N ASN A 92 -9.05 18.64 -2.93
CA ASN A 92 -10.46 18.99 -2.72
C ASN A 92 -11.37 18.13 -3.59
N LEU A 93 -12.08 17.20 -2.95
CA LEU A 93 -12.98 16.28 -3.64
C LEU A 93 -14.41 16.80 -3.58
N THR A 94 -15.13 16.66 -4.68
CA THR A 94 -16.60 16.75 -4.66
C THR A 94 -17.16 15.35 -4.52
N VAL A 95 -18.05 15.12 -3.55
CA VAL A 95 -18.52 13.78 -3.20
C VAL A 95 -20.05 13.66 -3.16
N ALA A 96 -20.54 12.45 -3.41
CA ALA A 96 -21.86 12.01 -2.95
C ALA A 96 -21.71 11.33 -1.59
N ARG A 97 -22.48 11.79 -0.60
CA ARG A 97 -22.47 11.31 0.79
C ARG A 97 -23.37 10.08 0.97
N ALA A 98 -23.29 9.43 2.14
CA ALA A 98 -24.21 8.34 2.54
C ALA A 98 -24.36 7.22 1.49
N GLN A 99 -23.24 6.70 0.99
CA GLN A 99 -23.23 5.65 -0.02
C GLN A 99 -23.31 4.26 0.61
N THR A 100 -23.74 3.27 -0.18
CA THR A 100 -23.70 1.85 0.23
C THR A 100 -24.44 1.57 1.55
N GLY A 101 -25.46 2.37 1.86
CA GLY A 101 -26.26 2.25 3.09
C GLY A 101 -25.66 2.91 4.32
N SER A 102 -24.53 3.62 4.21
CA SER A 102 -23.99 4.42 5.31
C SER A 102 -24.84 5.66 5.58
N ILE A 103 -24.63 6.32 6.73
CA ILE A 103 -25.33 7.55 7.12
C ILE A 103 -24.36 8.72 7.00
N ALA A 104 -24.82 9.85 6.47
CA ALA A 104 -24.03 11.07 6.43
C ALA A 104 -23.80 11.62 7.85
N ALA A 105 -22.53 11.85 8.21
CA ALA A 105 -22.13 12.31 9.55
C ALA A 105 -21.27 13.58 9.50
N ALA A 106 -21.17 14.29 10.61
CA ALA A 106 -20.13 15.31 10.75
C ALA A 106 -18.77 14.63 10.99
N HIS A 107 -17.72 15.15 10.38
CA HIS A 107 -16.34 14.67 10.55
C HIS A 107 -15.42 15.83 10.94
N THR A 108 -14.36 15.52 11.66
CA THR A 108 -13.43 16.50 12.23
C THR A 108 -12.15 16.62 11.42
N ASN A 109 -11.56 17.81 11.42
CA ASN A 109 -10.22 18.04 10.91
C ASN A 109 -9.24 17.04 11.52
N GLY A 110 -8.41 16.41 10.68
CA GLY A 110 -7.50 15.35 11.09
C GLY A 110 -8.06 13.93 10.96
N ASP A 111 -9.35 13.75 10.68
CA ASP A 111 -9.90 12.41 10.41
C ASP A 111 -9.25 11.81 9.16
N ILE A 112 -9.01 10.50 9.20
CA ILE A 112 -8.42 9.78 8.08
C ILE A 112 -9.51 9.41 7.08
N VAL A 113 -9.23 9.71 5.81
CA VAL A 113 -10.02 9.32 4.66
C VAL A 113 -9.32 8.15 3.99
N TYR A 114 -9.93 6.96 4.04
CA TYR A 114 -9.39 5.75 3.42
C TYR A 114 -10.04 5.49 2.07
N SER A 115 -9.31 4.88 1.14
CA SER A 115 -9.95 4.16 0.04
C SER A 115 -10.80 3.02 0.59
N GLY A 116 -12.06 2.97 0.20
CA GLY A 116 -13.11 2.16 0.81
C GLY A 116 -13.21 0.75 0.24
N TYR A 117 -12.10 0.01 0.25
CA TYR A 117 -12.05 -1.38 -0.20
C TYR A 117 -11.39 -2.28 0.83
N ASP A 118 -11.98 -3.45 1.05
CA ASP A 118 -11.39 -4.56 1.78
C ASP A 118 -10.72 -5.50 0.77
N TYR A 119 -9.70 -6.23 1.23
CA TYR A 119 -8.90 -7.11 0.38
C TYR A 119 -8.85 -8.51 0.95
N SER A 120 -9.01 -9.51 0.08
CA SER A 120 -8.82 -10.94 0.38
C SER A 120 -7.86 -11.58 -0.61
N ASP A 121 -7.34 -12.77 -0.29
CA ASP A 121 -6.38 -13.50 -1.13
C ASP A 121 -5.16 -12.65 -1.50
N ILE A 122 -4.65 -11.90 -0.51
CA ILE A 122 -3.52 -11.01 -0.72
C ILE A 122 -2.27 -11.85 -1.02
N SER A 123 -1.56 -11.49 -2.08
CA SER A 123 -0.24 -12.05 -2.39
C SER A 123 0.74 -10.93 -2.76
N VAL A 124 1.94 -10.99 -2.18
CA VAL A 124 3.06 -10.09 -2.49
C VAL A 124 4.22 -10.93 -2.99
N ALA A 125 4.75 -10.56 -4.15
CA ALA A 125 5.89 -11.22 -4.77
C ALA A 125 6.88 -10.20 -5.33
N TYR A 126 8.14 -10.58 -5.40
CA TYR A 126 9.09 -9.87 -6.24
C TYR A 126 8.79 -10.10 -7.72
N GLN A 127 9.02 -9.08 -8.51
CA GLN A 127 9.10 -9.18 -9.95
C GLN A 127 10.40 -8.55 -10.41
N ASP A 128 11.18 -9.36 -11.11
CA ASP A 128 12.24 -8.85 -11.94
C ASP A 128 11.63 -8.30 -13.23
N THR A 129 11.99 -7.06 -13.57
CA THR A 129 11.46 -6.36 -14.73
C THR A 129 12.47 -6.23 -15.87
N GLU A 130 13.76 -6.49 -15.64
CA GLU A 130 14.82 -6.39 -16.65
C GLU A 130 16.05 -7.24 -16.26
N GLY A 131 16.65 -7.97 -17.22
CA GLY A 131 17.96 -8.60 -17.03
C GLY A 131 17.93 -10.09 -16.69
N THR A 132 18.79 -10.52 -15.76
CA THR A 132 18.92 -11.90 -15.27
C THR A 132 17.98 -12.10 -14.08
N ASP A 133 17.30 -13.25 -13.99
CA ASP A 133 16.30 -13.47 -12.94
C ASP A 133 16.96 -13.64 -11.55
N GLU A 134 16.85 -12.60 -10.72
CA GLU A 134 17.29 -12.60 -9.32
C GLU A 134 16.19 -12.90 -8.31
N SER A 135 15.02 -13.37 -8.75
CA SER A 135 13.92 -13.70 -7.83
C SER A 135 14.34 -14.70 -6.75
N THR A 136 15.20 -15.67 -7.08
CA THR A 136 15.77 -16.67 -6.15
C THR A 136 16.73 -16.10 -5.10
N TRP A 137 17.05 -14.81 -5.13
CA TRP A 137 17.88 -14.16 -4.12
C TRP A 137 17.04 -13.51 -3.04
N THR A 138 15.72 -13.60 -3.17
CA THR A 138 14.78 -12.83 -2.36
C THR A 138 13.96 -13.72 -1.45
N ARG A 139 13.61 -13.17 -0.28
CA ARG A 139 12.69 -13.81 0.67
C ARG A 139 11.70 -12.79 1.20
N LEU A 140 10.48 -13.24 1.45
CA LEU A 140 9.39 -12.44 1.99
C LEU A 140 8.78 -13.17 3.18
N VAL A 141 8.41 -12.43 4.22
CA VAL A 141 7.64 -12.97 5.34
C VAL A 141 6.73 -11.91 5.96
N TRP A 142 5.53 -12.28 6.39
CA TRP A 142 4.71 -11.39 7.22
C TRP A 142 5.34 -11.15 8.59
N ALA A 143 4.92 -10.08 9.27
CA ALA A 143 5.36 -9.77 10.62
C ALA A 143 5.27 -10.98 11.56
N GLY A 144 6.36 -11.24 12.29
CA GLY A 144 6.48 -12.38 13.21
C GLY A 144 6.93 -13.71 12.61
N GLY A 145 6.96 -13.86 11.28
CA GLY A 145 7.56 -15.04 10.65
C GLY A 145 9.07 -14.93 10.49
N ASP A 146 9.75 -16.04 10.21
CA ASP A 146 11.21 -16.12 10.10
C ASP A 146 11.66 -16.18 8.63
N LEU A 147 12.51 -15.24 8.22
CA LEU A 147 13.06 -15.17 6.86
C LEU A 147 14.02 -16.34 6.56
N ASP A 148 14.56 -17.03 7.57
CA ASP A 148 15.43 -18.18 7.36
C ASP A 148 14.65 -19.49 7.12
N LEU A 149 13.33 -19.47 7.31
CA LEU A 149 12.45 -20.64 7.16
C LEU A 149 11.56 -20.57 5.91
N VAL A 150 11.68 -19.52 5.10
CA VAL A 150 10.94 -19.36 3.85
C VAL A 150 11.80 -19.73 2.64
N GLU A 151 11.17 -20.30 1.64
CA GLU A 151 11.83 -20.65 0.38
C GLU A 151 12.15 -19.38 -0.44
N ASP A 152 13.28 -19.43 -1.15
CA ASP A 152 13.75 -18.36 -2.01
C ASP A 152 12.78 -18.08 -3.17
N GLY A 153 12.56 -16.80 -3.47
CA GLY A 153 11.72 -16.32 -4.58
C GLY A 153 10.22 -16.52 -4.41
N ASN A 154 9.78 -17.10 -3.29
CA ASN A 154 8.35 -17.34 -3.05
C ASN A 154 7.61 -16.04 -2.69
N ALA A 155 6.37 -15.97 -3.19
CA ALA A 155 5.42 -14.97 -2.77
C ALA A 155 4.97 -15.24 -1.32
N ILE A 156 4.66 -14.18 -0.57
CA ILE A 156 3.89 -14.29 0.67
C ILE A 156 2.41 -14.13 0.37
N THR A 157 1.58 -14.86 1.11
CA THR A 157 0.13 -14.75 1.03
C THR A 157 -0.47 -14.40 2.38
N ALA A 158 -1.39 -13.43 2.44
CA ALA A 158 -2.21 -13.15 3.60
C ALA A 158 -3.67 -13.48 3.27
N GLN A 159 -4.46 -13.80 4.30
CA GLN A 159 -5.87 -14.14 4.08
C GLN A 159 -6.66 -12.88 3.75
N ASP A 160 -6.89 -12.00 4.71
CA ASP A 160 -7.75 -10.82 4.52
C ASP A 160 -7.17 -9.58 5.20
N LYS A 161 -7.63 -8.40 4.77
CA LYS A 161 -7.31 -7.10 5.34
C LYS A 161 -8.50 -6.15 5.18
N ALA A 162 -8.96 -5.55 6.27
CA ALA A 162 -9.96 -4.47 6.22
C ALA A 162 -9.35 -3.14 5.73
N TYR A 163 -10.17 -2.23 5.20
CA TYR A 163 -9.70 -0.96 4.60
C TYR A 163 -8.78 -0.12 5.49
N ASN A 164 -8.96 -0.17 6.81
CA ASN A 164 -8.20 0.60 7.80
C ASN A 164 -7.02 -0.15 8.43
N GLU A 165 -6.85 -1.43 8.11
CA GLU A 165 -5.72 -2.20 8.62
C GLU A 165 -4.43 -1.88 7.86
N VAL A 166 -3.29 -2.23 8.45
CA VAL A 166 -1.98 -2.14 7.81
C VAL A 166 -1.30 -3.47 8.06
N LEU A 167 -0.90 -4.17 7.00
CA LEU A 167 -0.12 -5.39 7.12
C LEU A 167 1.36 -5.03 7.05
N GLU A 168 2.15 -5.55 7.98
CA GLU A 168 3.60 -5.41 7.96
C GLU A 168 4.23 -6.71 7.41
N PHE A 169 5.20 -6.55 6.53
CA PHE A 169 6.03 -7.66 6.06
C PHE A 169 7.49 -7.25 6.00
N ARG A 170 8.36 -8.25 6.08
CA ARG A 170 9.79 -8.11 5.93
C ARG A 170 10.23 -8.77 4.65
N MET A 171 11.26 -8.20 4.06
CA MET A 171 11.90 -8.70 2.86
C MET A 171 13.40 -8.83 3.11
N ARG A 172 14.02 -9.84 2.50
CA ARG A 172 15.48 -9.99 2.47
C ARG A 172 15.92 -10.19 1.02
N MET A 173 17.03 -9.55 0.67
CA MET A 173 17.82 -9.89 -0.50
C MET A 173 19.15 -10.48 -0.03
N THR A 174 19.54 -11.62 -0.57
CA THR A 174 20.80 -12.34 -0.28
C THR A 174 21.56 -12.56 -1.58
N VAL A 175 22.72 -11.94 -1.73
CA VAL A 175 23.56 -12.12 -2.93
C VAL A 175 24.29 -13.46 -2.85
N PRO A 176 24.18 -14.35 -3.86
CA PRO A 176 24.95 -15.59 -3.88
C PRO A 176 26.46 -15.33 -3.85
N ASN A 177 27.19 -16.16 -3.12
CA ASN A 177 28.65 -16.04 -2.96
C ASN A 177 29.47 -16.19 -4.27
N THR A 178 28.83 -16.54 -5.38
CA THR A 178 29.44 -16.69 -6.71
C THR A 178 29.19 -15.49 -7.62
N GLU A 179 28.34 -14.55 -7.20
CA GLU A 179 27.94 -13.40 -7.98
C GLU A 179 28.66 -12.12 -7.51
N PRO A 180 29.04 -11.21 -8.43
CA PRO A 180 29.59 -9.91 -8.07
C PRO A 180 28.55 -9.03 -7.36
N VAL A 181 29.03 -8.07 -6.56
CA VAL A 181 28.19 -7.08 -5.86
C VAL A 181 27.62 -6.08 -6.84
N HIS A 182 26.31 -6.10 -7.02
CA HIS A 182 25.61 -5.17 -7.88
C HIS A 182 24.53 -4.46 -7.07
N TYR A 183 24.40 -3.15 -7.27
CA TYR A 183 23.19 -2.46 -6.86
C TYR A 183 22.06 -2.95 -7.77
N LYS A 184 21.04 -3.55 -7.16
CA LYS A 184 19.82 -3.98 -7.86
C LYS A 184 18.80 -2.86 -7.79
N HIS A 185 18.38 -2.40 -8.96
CA HIS A 185 17.49 -1.25 -9.16
C HIS A 185 16.21 -1.63 -9.93
N ASP A 186 16.15 -2.87 -10.41
CA ASP A 186 15.22 -3.46 -11.37
C ASP A 186 14.16 -4.37 -10.71
N LEU A 187 14.33 -4.69 -9.43
CA LEU A 187 13.34 -5.45 -8.68
C LEU A 187 12.20 -4.57 -8.20
N VAL A 188 10.99 -4.95 -8.57
CA VAL A 188 9.75 -4.33 -8.11
C VAL A 188 8.95 -5.32 -7.27
N LEU A 189 8.12 -4.79 -6.37
CA LEU A 189 7.12 -5.61 -5.68
C LEU A 189 5.80 -5.56 -6.43
N ARG A 190 5.21 -6.72 -6.63
CA ARG A 190 3.84 -6.86 -7.10
C ARG A 190 2.97 -7.33 -5.95
N ALA A 191 1.97 -6.52 -5.61
CA ALA A 191 0.89 -6.92 -4.74
C ALA A 191 -0.35 -7.25 -5.58
N THR A 192 -1.03 -8.35 -5.24
CA THR A 192 -2.29 -8.77 -5.84
C THR A 192 -3.26 -9.14 -4.73
N ALA A 193 -4.56 -8.93 -4.95
CA ALA A 193 -5.63 -9.36 -4.06
C ALA A 193 -6.97 -9.31 -4.82
N VAL A 194 -7.99 -9.91 -4.22
CA VAL A 194 -9.39 -9.67 -4.57
C VAL A 194 -9.86 -8.43 -3.83
N GLU A 195 -10.30 -7.42 -4.58
CA GLU A 195 -10.79 -6.14 -4.05
C GLU A 195 -12.32 -6.21 -3.91
N THR A 196 -12.83 -5.91 -2.71
CA THR A 196 -14.27 -5.82 -2.44
C THR A 196 -14.58 -4.46 -1.83
N GLN A 197 -15.65 -3.81 -2.28
CA GLN A 197 -16.06 -2.53 -1.70
C GLN A 197 -16.42 -2.71 -0.22
N ALA A 198 -15.87 -1.85 0.65
CA ALA A 198 -16.19 -1.83 2.06
C ALA A 198 -17.68 -1.55 2.26
N ILE A 199 -18.27 -2.18 3.28
CA ILE A 199 -19.65 -1.98 3.69
C ILE A 199 -19.69 -1.32 5.07
N PRO A 200 -20.75 -0.55 5.39
CA PRO A 200 -20.90 0.00 6.73
C PRO A 200 -21.05 -1.14 7.74
N TYR A 201 -20.33 -1.06 8.87
CA TYR A 201 -20.49 -1.95 10.01
C TYR A 201 -21.49 -1.36 11.02
#